data_AF-A0A512NH35-F1
#
_entry.id   AF-A0A512NH35-F1
#
_cell.length_a   1.000
_cell.length_b   1.000
_cell.length_c   1.000
_cell.angle_alpha   90.00
_cell.angle_beta   90.00
_cell.angle_gamma   90.00
#
_symmetry.space_group_name_H-M   'P 1'
#
loop_
_entity.id
_entity.type
_entity.pdbx_description
1 polymer ?
#
loop_
_entity_poly.entity_id
_entity_poly.type
_entity_poly.pdbx_seq_one_letter_code
_entity_poly.pdbx_strand_id
1 'polypeptide(L)'
;MSAADVFTVVAVSAGAFFFLAGSVGLLRFPDSLTRLHALTKADNLGLGLVVLGLLPQASGLLGGLKLLGVWVLVQLSSATAAQVIAQALGRRRPPP
;
A
#
# COMPACT_ATOMS: atom_id res chain seq x y z
N MET A 1 16.71 20.67 11.54
CA MET A 1 15.65 19.68 11.26
C MET A 1 14.87 19.49 12.54
N SER A 2 13.56 19.69 12.50
CA SER A 2 12.68 19.38 13.64
C SER A 2 12.57 17.86 13.83
N ALA A 3 12.20 17.41 15.03
CA ALA A 3 11.91 15.99 15.28
C ALA A 3 10.80 15.46 14.35
N ALA A 4 9.84 16.32 13.97
CA ALA A 4 8.80 15.99 13.00
C ALA A 4 9.38 15.71 11.59
N ASP A 5 10.37 16.49 11.15
CA ASP A 5 11.00 16.30 9.84
C ASP A 5 11.74 14.96 9.78
N VAL A 6 12.48 14.63 10.84
CA VAL A 6 13.18 13.35 10.94
C VAL A 6 12.20 12.18 10.93
N PHE A 7 11.10 12.29 11.69
CA PHE A 7 10.05 11.27 11.69
C PHE A 7 9.42 11.10 10.30
N THR A 8 9.09 12.19 9.61
CA THR A 8 8.56 12.14 8.24
C THR A 8 9.52 11.44 7.30
N VAL A 9 10.81 11.80 7.30
CA VAL A 9 11.81 11.18 6.43
C VAL A 9 11.89 9.68 6.70
N VAL A 10 12.01 9.27 7.97
CA VAL A 10 12.13 7.85 8.33
C VAL A 10 10.88 7.07 7.92
N ALA A 11 9.69 7.58 8.24
CA ALA A 11 8.43 6.91 7.95
C ALA A 11 8.16 6.80 6.43
N VAL A 12 8.38 7.88 5.68
CA VAL A 12 8.19 7.90 4.22
C VAL A 12 9.22 7.02 3.53
N SER A 13 10.49 7.05 3.95
CA SER A 13 11.53 6.16 3.41
C SER A 13 11.23 4.69 3.70
N ALA A 14 10.73 4.36 4.89
CA ALA A 14 10.28 3.01 5.21
C ALA A 14 9.09 2.60 4.30
N GLY A 15 8.13 3.50 4.08
CA GLY A 15 7.02 3.25 3.15
C GLY A 15 7.49 3.00 1.71
N ALA A 16 8.45 3.79 1.22
CA ALA A 16 9.07 3.60 -0.09
C ALA A 16 9.79 2.24 -0.19
N PHE A 17 10.49 1.82 0.87
CA PHE A 17 11.09 0.49 0.92
C PHE A 17 10.04 -0.63 0.79
N PHE A 18 8.87 -0.51 1.43
CA PHE A 18 7.79 -1.48 1.27
C PHE A 18 7.23 -1.51 -0.15
N PHE A 19 7.08 -0.35 -0.80
CA PHE A 19 6.68 -0.31 -2.21
C PHE A 19 7.70 -1.01 -3.12
N LEU A 20 9.01 -0.75 -2.90
CA LEU A 20 10.07 -1.46 -3.63
C LEU A 20 10.01 -2.96 -3.38
N ALA A 21 9.85 -3.40 -2.13
CA ALA A 21 9.69 -4.82 -1.79
C ALA A 21 8.45 -5.44 -2.46
N GLY A 22 7.35 -4.71 -2.55
CA GLY A 22 6.14 -5.10 -3.28
C GLY A 22 6.38 -5.27 -4.78
N SER A 23 7.06 -4.30 -5.41
CA SER A 23 7.45 -4.38 -6.83
C SER A 23 8.37 -5.56 -7.10
N VAL A 24 9.36 -5.80 -6.23
CA VAL A 24 10.23 -6.98 -6.32
C VAL A 24 9.43 -8.27 -6.14
N GLY A 25 8.48 -8.31 -5.20
CA GLY A 25 7.58 -9.44 -5.00
C GLY A 25 6.75 -9.75 -6.24
N LEU A 26 6.24 -8.72 -6.93
CA LEU A 26 5.49 -8.86 -8.17
C LEU A 26 6.31 -9.51 -9.29
N LEU A 27 7.61 -9.17 -9.38
CA LEU A 27 8.53 -9.74 -10.37
C LEU A 27 9.02 -11.14 -10.00
N ARG A 28 9.24 -11.40 -8.70
CA ARG A 28 9.88 -12.63 -8.22
C ARG A 28 8.91 -13.78 -7.98
N PHE A 29 7.66 -13.51 -7.58
CA PHE A 29 6.73 -14.60 -7.28
C PHE A 29 6.23 -15.29 -8.56
N PRO A 30 6.14 -16.63 -8.57
CA PRO A 30 5.77 -17.37 -9.79
C PRO A 30 4.26 -17.39 -10.05
N ASP A 31 3.45 -17.36 -8.99
CA ASP A 31 1.99 -17.50 -9.09
C ASP A 31 1.27 -16.15 -8.90
N SER A 32 0.16 -15.97 -9.63
CA SER A 32 -0.57 -14.70 -9.64
C SER A 32 -1.21 -14.36 -8.29
N LEU A 33 -1.66 -15.35 -7.49
CA LEU A 33 -2.22 -15.11 -6.16
C LEU A 33 -1.12 -14.73 -5.16
N THR A 34 0.05 -15.36 -5.25
CA THR A 34 1.20 -14.98 -4.39
C THR A 34 1.73 -13.58 -4.73
N ARG A 35 1.74 -13.20 -6.01
CA ARG A 35 2.01 -11.82 -6.46
C ARG A 35 1.01 -10.83 -5.87
N LEU A 36 -0.29 -11.14 -5.95
CA LEU A 36 -1.36 -10.28 -5.44
C LEU A 36 -1.29 -10.12 -3.90
N HIS A 37 -0.96 -11.19 -3.18
CA HIS A 37 -0.76 -11.15 -1.74
C HIS A 37 0.42 -10.26 -1.36
N ALA A 38 1.53 -10.38 -2.08
CA ALA A 38 2.71 -9.54 -1.85
C ALA A 38 2.41 -8.06 -2.12
N LEU A 39 1.72 -7.77 -3.23
CA LEU A 39 1.35 -6.42 -3.62
C LEU A 39 0.43 -5.75 -2.60
N THR A 40 -0.63 -6.43 -2.17
CA THR A 40 -1.59 -5.89 -1.19
C THR A 40 -0.97 -5.63 0.18
N LYS A 41 -0.01 -6.47 0.62
CA LYS A 41 0.74 -6.25 1.86
C LYS A 41 1.67 -5.05 1.77
N ALA A 42 2.38 -4.91 0.65
CA ALA A 42 3.25 -3.78 0.38
C ALA A 42 2.47 -2.47 0.28
N ASP A 43 1.30 -2.48 -0.35
CA ASP A 43 0.45 -1.31 -0.55
C ASP A 43 -0.11 -0.80 0.78
N ASN A 44 -0.67 -1.70 1.62
CA ASN A 44 -1.23 -1.33 2.93
C ASN A 44 -0.16 -0.76 3.89
N LEU A 45 0.98 -1.45 4.01
CA LEU A 45 2.06 -1.00 4.90
C LEU A 45 2.80 0.21 4.33
N GLY A 46 3.08 0.21 3.03
CA GLY A 46 3.80 1.27 2.34
C GLY A 46 3.04 2.59 2.39
N LEU A 47 1.78 2.58 1.92
CA LEU A 47 0.95 3.77 1.95
C LEU A 47 0.61 4.21 3.38
N GLY A 48 0.37 3.26 4.29
CA GLY A 48 0.14 3.56 5.69
C GLY A 48 1.31 4.31 6.33
N LEU A 49 2.54 3.87 6.09
CA LEU A 49 3.75 4.55 6.58
C LEU A 49 3.96 5.93 5.96
N VAL A 50 3.70 6.07 4.66
CA VAL A 50 3.77 7.38 3.97
C VAL A 50 2.76 8.35 4.58
N VAL A 51 1.51 7.92 4.76
CA VAL A 51 0.45 8.75 5.32
C VAL A 51 0.77 9.13 6.77
N LEU A 52 1.20 8.16 7.60
CA LEU A 52 1.63 8.42 8.97
C LEU A 52 2.80 9.41 9.04
N GLY A 53 3.78 9.29 8.15
CA GLY A 53 4.92 10.20 8.06
C GLY A 53 4.53 11.62 7.66
N LEU A 54 3.45 11.78 6.87
CA LEU A 54 2.95 13.07 6.42
C LEU A 54 1.97 13.73 7.40
N LEU A 55 1.38 12.99 8.34
CA LEU A 55 0.44 13.55 9.33
C LEU A 55 1.01 14.74 10.13
N PRO A 56 2.27 14.71 10.64
CA PRO A 56 2.85 15.85 11.34
C PRO A 56 3.08 17.07 10.46
N GLN A 57 3.19 16.87 9.14
CA GLN A 57 3.41 17.92 8.15
C GLN A 57 2.09 18.44 7.55
N ALA A 58 0.95 17.86 7.93
CA ALA A 58 -0.34 18.27 7.42
C ALA A 58 -0.76 19.64 7.98
N SER A 59 -1.31 20.49 7.10
CA SER A 59 -1.83 21.79 7.49
C SER A 59 -3.17 21.65 8.26
N GLY A 60 -3.08 21.47 9.57
CA GLY A 60 -4.22 21.37 10.48
C GLY A 60 -5.02 20.06 10.36
N LEU A 61 -6.11 20.00 11.15
CA LEU A 61 -6.93 18.79 11.29
C LEU A 61 -7.56 18.33 9.96
N LEU A 62 -8.02 19.28 9.14
CA LEU A 62 -8.61 18.99 7.83
C LEU A 62 -7.59 18.36 6.86
N GLY A 63 -6.33 18.78 6.91
CA GLY A 63 -5.25 18.19 6.13
C GLY A 63 -5.02 16.72 6.52
N GLY A 64 -4.94 16.45 7.82
CA GLY A 64 -4.81 15.08 8.34
C GLY A 64 -5.99 14.18 7.96
N LEU A 65 -7.23 14.68 8.09
CA LEU A 65 -8.44 13.97 7.66
C LEU A 65 -8.45 13.64 6.16
N LYS A 66 -8.00 14.57 5.31
CA LYS A 66 -7.86 14.32 3.87
C LYS A 66 -6.85 13.20 3.59
N LEU A 67 -5.69 13.21 4.26
CA LEU A 67 -4.69 12.15 4.11
C LEU A 67 -5.23 10.78 4.56
N LEU A 68 -5.92 10.72 5.70
CA LEU A 68 -6.58 9.49 6.16
C LEU A 68 -7.69 9.05 5.21
N GLY A 69 -8.46 9.98 4.65
CA GLY A 69 -9.48 9.70 3.65
C GLY A 69 -8.89 9.09 2.38
N VAL A 70 -7.79 9.66 1.86
CA VAL A 70 -7.06 9.09 0.72
C VAL A 70 -6.55 7.69 1.04
N TRP A 71 -5.97 7.48 2.22
CA TRP A 71 -5.49 6.17 2.64
C TRP A 71 -6.61 5.12 2.62
N VAL A 72 -7.75 5.40 3.26
CA VAL A 72 -8.90 4.48 3.29
C VAL A 72 -9.45 4.21 1.89
N LEU A 73 -9.58 5.24 1.05
CA LEU A 73 -10.07 5.07 -0.32
C LEU A 73 -9.16 4.18 -1.16
N VAL A 74 -7.83 4.34 -1.03
CA VAL A 74 -6.86 3.48 -1.71
C VAL A 74 -6.97 2.05 -1.19
N GLN A 75 -7.11 1.84 0.12
CA GLN A 75 -7.30 0.51 0.69
C GLN A 75 -8.55 -0.21 0.15
N LEU A 76 -9.69 0.50 0.04
CA LEU A 76 -10.90 -0.05 -0.55
C LEU A 76 -10.72 -0.38 -2.04
N SER A 77 -10.08 0.52 -2.78
CA SER A 77 -9.79 0.33 -4.21
C SER A 77 -8.89 -0.89 -4.44
N SER A 78 -7.80 -0.99 -3.68
CA SER A 78 -6.83 -2.09 -3.72
C SER A 78 -7.48 -3.43 -3.36
N ALA A 79 -8.32 -3.46 -2.31
CA ALA A 79 -9.09 -4.65 -1.94
C ALA A 79 -10.07 -5.08 -3.06
N THR A 80 -10.77 -4.13 -3.68
CA THR A 80 -11.71 -4.42 -4.78
C THR A 80 -10.97 -4.95 -6.01
N ALA A 81 -9.87 -4.32 -6.40
CA ALA A 81 -9.02 -4.78 -7.49
C ALA A 81 -8.50 -6.20 -7.24
N ALA A 82 -8.05 -6.48 -6.01
CA ALA A 82 -7.59 -7.81 -5.62
C ALA A 82 -8.70 -8.87 -5.73
N GLN A 83 -9.93 -8.58 -5.28
CA GLN A 83 -11.05 -9.51 -5.41
C GLN A 83 -11.41 -9.79 -6.86
N VAL A 84 -11.45 -8.77 -7.72
CA VAL A 84 -11.75 -8.94 -9.16
C VAL A 84 -10.67 -9.77 -9.85
N ILE A 85 -9.39 -9.50 -9.56
CA ILE A 85 -8.26 -10.27 -10.13
C ILE A 85 -8.31 -11.73 -9.64
N ALA A 86 -8.53 -11.96 -8.34
CA ALA A 86 -8.61 -13.30 -7.77
C ALA A 86 -9.75 -14.12 -8.39
N GLN A 87 -10.93 -13.52 -8.59
CA GLN A 87 -12.06 -14.17 -9.27
C GLN A 87 -11.73 -14.50 -10.73
N ALA A 88 -11.08 -13.58 -11.45
CA ALA A 88 -10.67 -13.81 -12.84
C ALA A 88 -9.65 -14.96 -12.97
N LEU A 89 -8.71 -15.06 -12.03
CA LEU A 89 -7.74 -16.16 -11.96
C LEU A 89 -8.42 -17.49 -11.63
N GLY A 90 -9.39 -17.51 -10.72
CA GLY A 90 -10.16 -18.70 -10.38
C GLY A 90 -10.92 -19.27 -11.58
N ARG A 91 -11.52 -18.42 -12.43
CA ARG A 91 -12.21 -18.83 -13.65
C ARG A 91 -11.28 -19.43 -14.73
N ARG A 92 -9.98 -19.18 -14.67
CA ARG A 92 -8.99 -19.70 -15.64
C ARG A 92 -8.38 -21.04 -15.24
N ARG A 93 -8.66 -21.56 -14.03
CA ARG A 93 -8.21 -22.90 -13.65
C ARG A 93 -9.09 -23.94 -14.35
N PRO A 94 -8.51 -24.91 -15.09
CA PRO A 94 -9.28 -26.01 -15.66
C PRO A 94 -9.94 -26.85 -14.55
N PRO A 95 -11.11 -27.46 -14.81
CA PRO A 95 -11.74 -28.37 -13.85
C PRO A 95 -10.82 -29.57 -13.55
N PRO A 96 -10.91 -30.15 -12.34
CA PRO A 96 -10.11 -31.31 -11.93
C PRO A 96 -10.44 -32.57 -12.74
#